data_AF-A0A522TXL3-F1
#
_entry.id   AF-A0A522TXL3-F1
#
_cell.length_a   1.000
_cell.length_b   1.000
_cell.length_c   1.000
_cell.angle_alpha   90.00
_cell.angle_beta   90.00
_cell.angle_gamma   90.00
#
_symmetry.space_group_name_H-M   'P 1'
#
loop_
_entity.id
_entity.type
_entity.pdbx_description
1 polymer ?
#
loop_
_entity_poly.entity_id
_entity_poly.type
_entity_poly.pdbx_seq_one_letter_code
_entity_poly.pdbx_strand_id
1 'polypeptide(L)' 'MTQSVKEEARQVLARAVRDACVQAALDGYEQAGMSGLCAEGRWEMAVDSMRSLDLTAVLSGVAPKG' A
#
# COMPACT_ATOMS: atom_id res chain seq x y z
N MET A 1 25.73 0.20 19.26
CA MET A 1 25.41 0.74 17.92
C MET A 1 24.40 -0.13 17.15
N THR A 2 24.45 -1.45 17.27
CA THR A 2 23.63 -2.40 16.49
C THR A 2 22.12 -2.35 16.74
N GLN A 3 21.66 -1.84 17.88
CA GLN A 3 20.21 -1.71 18.14
C GLN A 3 19.59 -0.46 17.49
N SER A 4 20.32 0.67 17.41
CA SER A 4 19.84 1.89 16.73
C SER A 4 19.56 1.61 15.25
N VAL A 5 20.51 0.95 14.58
CA VAL A 5 20.39 0.58 13.16
C VAL A 5 19.19 -0.36 12.91
N LYS A 6 18.89 -1.27 13.85
CA LYS A 6 17.71 -2.16 13.75
C LYS A 6 16.40 -1.40 13.91
N GLU A 7 16.36 -0.39 14.78
CA GLU A 7 15.16 0.41 15.00
C GLU A 7 14.91 1.37 13.82
N GLU A 8 15.95 2.02 13.30
CA GLU A 8 15.86 2.83 12.09
C GLU A 8 15.37 1.99 10.90
N ALA A 9 15.90 0.78 10.71
CA ALA A 9 15.44 -0.14 9.67
C ALA A 9 13.95 -0.52 9.84
N ARG A 10 13.48 -0.73 11.08
CA ARG A 10 12.05 -0.97 11.35
C ARG A 10 11.18 0.24 11.04
N GLN A 11 11.65 1.45 11.35
CA GLN A 11 10.92 2.67 11.04
C GLN A 11 10.81 2.92 9.53
N VAL A 12 11.90 2.69 8.80
CA VAL A 12 11.89 2.74 7.32
C VAL A 12 10.91 1.72 6.75
N LEU A 13 10.95 0.49 7.26
CA LEU A 13 10.03 -0.56 6.83
C LEU A 13 8.57 -0.21 7.13
N ALA A 14 8.26 0.23 8.35
CA ALA A 14 6.90 0.60 8.74
C ALA A 14 6.37 1.76 7.88
N ARG A 15 7.24 2.68 7.46
CA ARG A 15 6.89 3.76 6.54
C ARG A 15 6.62 3.25 5.14
N ALA A 16 7.47 2.37 4.60
CA ALA A 16 7.27 1.76 3.28
C ALA A 16 5.94 0.98 3.20
N VAL A 17 5.60 0.20 4.24
CA VAL A 17 4.32 -0.53 4.31
C VAL A 17 3.15 0.44 4.36
N ARG A 18 3.23 1.50 5.18
CA ARG A 18 2.18 2.52 5.27
C ARG A 18 1.94 3.20 3.93
N ASP A 19 3.02 3.63 3.27
CA ASP A 19 2.94 4.35 2.01
C ASP A 19 2.37 3.45 0.90
N ALA A 20 2.76 2.16 0.88
CA ALA A 20 2.18 1.18 -0.02
C ALA A 20 0.67 0.96 0.21
N CYS A 21 0.22 0.87 1.46
CA CYS A 21 -1.22 0.79 1.79
C CYS A 21 -1.98 2.02 1.31
N VAL A 22 -1.45 3.22 1.56
CA VAL A 22 -2.11 4.46 1.12
C VAL A 22 -2.20 4.49 -0.41
N GLN A 23 -1.12 4.15 -1.12
CA GLN A 23 -1.12 4.14 -2.57
C GLN A 23 -2.12 3.12 -3.13
N ALA A 24 -2.13 1.89 -2.62
CA ALA A 24 -3.08 0.86 -3.05
C ALA A 24 -4.54 1.28 -2.83
N ALA A 25 -4.84 1.98 -1.73
CA ALA A 25 -6.17 2.51 -1.48
C ALA A 25 -6.58 3.58 -2.50
N LEU A 26 -5.66 4.51 -2.81
CA LEU A 26 -5.89 5.56 -3.81
C LEU A 26 -6.13 4.95 -5.19
N ASP A 27 -5.25 4.06 -5.63
CA ASP A 27 -5.33 3.39 -6.93
C ASP A 27 -6.64 2.60 -7.06
N GLY A 28 -7.01 1.82 -6.05
CA GLY A 28 -8.26 1.06 -6.02
C GLY A 28 -9.50 1.96 -6.07
N TYR A 29 -9.49 3.09 -5.35
CA TYR A 29 -10.59 4.05 -5.36
C TYR A 29 -10.75 4.73 -6.74
N GLU A 30 -9.63 5.14 -7.35
CA GLU A 30 -9.61 5.77 -8.67
C GLU A 30 -10.02 4.79 -9.77
N GLN A 31 -9.50 3.57 -9.75
CA GLN A 31 -9.86 2.50 -10.70
C GLN A 31 -11.34 2.15 -10.61
N ALA A 32 -11.87 1.98 -9.40
CA ALA A 32 -13.30 1.78 -9.18
C ALA A 32 -14.14 2.93 -9.75
N GLY A 33 -13.63 4.16 -9.60
CA GLY A 33 -14.29 5.34 -10.13
C GLY A 33 -14.30 5.40 -11.65
N MET A 34 -13.19 5.06 -12.30
CA MET A 34 -13.11 4.91 -13.76
C MET A 34 -14.03 3.79 -14.27
N SER A 35 -14.25 2.76 -13.45
CA SER A 35 -15.15 1.64 -13.75
C SER A 35 -16.64 1.94 -13.49
N GLY A 36 -16.97 3.16 -13.04
CA GLY A 36 -18.35 3.60 -12.83
C GLY A 36 -18.96 3.17 -11.49
N LEU A 37 -18.16 2.69 -10.53
CA LEU A 37 -18.68 2.33 -9.21
C LEU A 37 -19.13 3.56 -8.41
N CYS A 38 -20.16 3.35 -7.58
CA CYS A 38 -20.62 4.31 -6.59
C CYS A 38 -19.58 4.50 -5.48
N ALA A 39 -19.79 5.47 -4.59
CA ALA A 39 -18.83 5.77 -3.52
C ALA A 39 -18.54 4.56 -2.60
N GLU A 40 -19.54 3.75 -2.28
CA GLU A 40 -19.38 2.53 -1.47
C GLU A 40 -18.55 1.48 -2.21
N GLY A 41 -18.87 1.18 -3.47
CA GLY A 41 -18.08 0.25 -4.28
C GLY A 41 -16.62 0.70 -4.49
N ARG A 42 -16.38 2.02 -4.58
CA ARG A 42 -15.01 2.56 -4.60
C ARG A 42 -14.28 2.35 -3.28
N TRP A 43 -14.98 2.51 -2.16
CA TRP A 43 -14.41 2.25 -0.83
C TRP A 43 -14.08 0.76 -0.65
N GLU A 44 -14.96 -0.15 -1.06
CA GLU A 44 -14.72 -1.60 -1.01
C GLU A 44 -13.46 -1.96 -1.81
N MET A 45 -13.35 -1.47 -3.05
CA MET A 45 -12.18 -1.73 -3.89
C MET A 45 -10.88 -1.14 -3.32
N ALA A 46 -10.94 0.03 -2.69
CA ALA A 46 -9.78 0.63 -2.02
C ALA A 46 -9.31 -0.26 -0.83
N VAL A 47 -10.24 -0.78 -0.03
CA VAL A 47 -9.93 -1.67 1.10
C VAL A 47 -9.38 -3.01 0.60
N ASP A 48 -9.98 -3.59 -0.44
CA ASP A 48 -9.51 -4.84 -1.01
C ASP A 48 -8.12 -4.67 -1.65
N SER A 49 -7.85 -3.54 -2.32
CA SER A 49 -6.52 -3.24 -2.87
C SER A 49 -5.45 -3.18 -1.78
N MET A 50 -5.74 -2.58 -0.62
CA MET A 50 -4.84 -2.63 0.53
C MET A 50 -4.61 -4.06 1.05
N ARG A 51 -5.68 -4.88 1.11
CA ARG A 51 -5.61 -6.27 1.61
C ARG A 51 -4.84 -7.18 0.66
N SER A 52 -4.86 -6.89 -0.63
CA SER A 52 -4.17 -7.65 -1.68
C SER A 52 -2.71 -7.25 -1.91
N LEU A 53 -2.18 -6.30 -1.13
CA LEU A 53 -0.78 -5.89 -1.23
C LEU A 53 0.19 -7.06 -1.04
N ASP A 54 1.09 -7.22 -2.01
CA ASP A 54 2.23 -8.12 -1.88
C ASP A 54 3.29 -7.48 -0.98
N LEU A 55 3.27 -7.84 0.31
CA LEU A 55 4.24 -7.36 1.28
C LEU A 55 5.69 -7.80 0.94
N THR A 56 5.89 -8.91 0.23
CA THR A 56 7.23 -9.32 -0.20
C THR A 56 7.77 -8.39 -1.29
N ALA A 57 6.92 -7.92 -2.21
CA ALA A 57 7.28 -6.91 -3.19
C ALA A 57 7.60 -5.56 -2.53
N VAL A 58 6.78 -5.12 -1.56
CA VAL A 58 7.01 -3.90 -0.77
C VAL A 58 8.33 -3.96 -0.02
N LEU A 59 8.64 -5.11 0.60
CA LEU A 59 9.91 -5.35 1.30
C LEU A 59 11.14 -5.31 0.38
N SER A 60 10.96 -5.71 -0.88
CA SER A 60 12.04 -5.76 -1.88
C SER A 60 12.31 -4.41 -2.54
N GLY A 61 11.51 -3.36 -2.23
CA GLY A 61 11.61 -2.05 -2.87
C GLY A 61 11.21 -2.06 -4.35
N VAL A 62 10.61 -3.15 -4.82
CA VAL A 62 10.00 -3.23 -6.14
C VAL A 62 8.62 -2.62 -6.00
N ALA A 63 8.53 -1.30 -6.09
CA ALA A 63 7.24 -0.64 -6.23
C ALA A 63 6.50 -1.32 -7.40
N PRO A 64 5.23 -1.76 -7.23
CA PRO A 64 4.46 -2.29 -8.34
C PRO A 64 4.44 -1.21 -9.43
N LYS A 65 4.92 -1.55 -10.62
CA LYS A 65 4.75 -0.72 -11.79
C LYS A 65 3.25 -0.75 -12.11
N GLY A 66 2.65 0.43 -12.16
CA GLY A 66 1.27 0.64 -12.60
C GLY A 66 1.01 0.11 -14.00
#